data_AF-A0A086J3G3-F1
#
_entry.id   AF-A0A086J3G3-F1
#
_cell.length_a   1.000
_cell.length_b   1.000
_cell.length_c   1.000
_cell.angle_alpha   90.00
_cell.angle_beta   90.00
_cell.angle_gamma   90.00
#
_symmetry.space_group_name_H-M   'P 1'
#
loop_
_entity.id
_entity.type
_entity.pdbx_description
1 polymer ?
#
loop_
_entity_poly.entity_id
_entity_poly.type
_entity_poly.pdbx_seq_one_letter_code
_entity_poly.pdbx_strand_id
1 'polypeptide(L)'
;MLLFLLTVLCIFLSICMSMYWRMERNRKVRMPRKKAAWVLVINMYSPVQSSVLDQLGDKYGIKLTVQENDQDTFQNNHKKFCKSIGEYTEKVPYVDIMDFVSSNKSMFPDIVILCSDKTIFKTTSPFLLYSAELLHTRKDFSEDALIRALQHYADCEIRNGK
;
A
#
# COMPACT_ATOMS: atom_id res chain seq x y z
N MET A 1 11.92 -6.11 60.74
CA MET A 1 11.27 -4.99 60.02
C MET A 1 12.09 -4.48 58.84
N LEU A 2 13.38 -4.16 59.00
CA LEU A 2 14.20 -3.57 57.93
C LEU A 2 14.26 -4.43 56.65
N LEU A 3 14.44 -5.75 56.79
CA LEU A 3 14.47 -6.70 55.66
C LEU A 3 13.15 -6.75 54.89
N PHE A 4 12.01 -6.62 55.57
CA PHE A 4 10.69 -6.63 54.93
C PHE A 4 10.42 -5.34 54.15
N LEU A 5 10.88 -4.19 54.66
CA LEU A 5 10.81 -2.91 53.94
C LEU A 5 11.67 -2.92 52.67
N LEU A 6 12.86 -3.53 52.73
CA LEU A 6 13.75 -3.67 51.59
C LEU A 6 13.15 -4.55 50.47
N THR A 7 12.51 -5.67 50.82
CA THR A 7 11.92 -6.55 49.80
C THR A 7 10.73 -5.90 49.10
N VAL A 8 9.87 -5.19 49.83
CA VAL A 8 8.73 -4.46 49.26
C VAL A 8 9.21 -3.35 48.33
N LEU A 9 10.27 -2.61 48.70
CA LEU A 9 10.83 -1.56 47.87
C LEU A 9 11.41 -2.10 46.55
N CYS A 10 12.13 -3.23 46.60
CA CYS A 10 12.69 -3.87 45.41
C CYS A 10 11.62 -4.35 44.43
N ILE A 11 10.52 -4.93 44.94
CA ILE A 11 9.39 -5.36 44.10
C ILE A 11 8.74 -4.14 43.44
N PHE A 12 8.50 -3.07 44.21
CA PHE A 12 7.90 -1.85 43.70
C PHE A 12 8.77 -1.21 42.61
N LEU A 13 10.09 -1.10 42.82
CA LEU A 13 11.03 -0.57 41.83
C LEU A 13 11.08 -1.43 40.56
N SER A 14 11.01 -2.76 40.69
CA SER A 14 10.96 -3.67 39.53
C SER A 14 9.69 -3.44 38.70
N ILE A 15 8.55 -3.27 39.35
CA ILE A 15 7.27 -2.95 38.68
C ILE A 15 7.34 -1.58 37.99
N CYS A 16 7.86 -0.55 38.69
CA CYS A 16 8.01 0.80 38.11
C CYS A 16 8.94 0.79 36.90
N MET A 17 10.09 0.09 36.97
CA MET A 17 11.03 -0.03 35.85
C MET A 17 10.40 -0.79 34.69
N SER A 18 9.65 -1.88 34.94
CA SER A 18 8.91 -2.62 33.92
C SER A 18 7.87 -1.72 33.22
N MET A 19 7.11 -0.93 33.97
CA MET A 19 6.14 0.02 33.41
C MET A 19 6.81 1.13 32.61
N TYR A 20 7.91 1.70 33.11
CA TYR A 20 8.69 2.73 32.41
C TYR A 20 9.23 2.19 31.08
N TRP A 21 9.85 1.00 31.09
CA TRP A 21 10.33 0.36 29.86
C TRP A 21 9.22 0.01 28.87
N ARG A 22 8.02 -0.36 29.37
CA ARG A 22 6.84 -0.61 28.53
C ARG A 22 6.32 0.69 27.91
N MET A 23 6.35 1.80 28.64
CA MET A 23 5.99 3.13 28.13
C MET A 23 7.01 3.65 27.10
N GLU A 24 8.31 3.50 27.36
CA GLU A 24 9.38 3.93 26.46
C GLU A 24 9.39 3.12 25.14
N ARG A 25 9.12 1.80 25.21
CA ARG A 25 8.92 0.98 23.99
C ARG A 25 7.65 1.33 23.23
N ASN A 26 6.61 1.83 23.90
CA ASN A 26 5.39 2.32 23.26
C ASN A 26 5.53 3.76 22.74
N ARG A 27 6.57 4.48 23.15
CA ARG A 27 7.08 5.70 22.51
C ARG A 27 7.98 5.40 21.30
N LYS A 28 7.83 4.24 20.66
CA LYS A 28 8.33 4.05 19.30
C LYS A 28 7.78 5.18 18.44
N VAL A 29 8.71 5.99 17.96
CA VAL A 29 8.56 7.08 16.99
C VAL A 29 7.33 6.81 16.13
N ARG A 30 6.25 7.55 16.38
CA ARG A 30 5.11 7.58 15.46
C ARG A 30 5.60 8.34 14.23
N MET A 31 6.40 7.66 13.40
CA MET A 31 6.57 8.06 12.01
C MET A 31 5.16 8.26 11.46
N PRO A 32 4.90 9.34 10.69
CA PRO A 32 3.62 9.47 10.01
C PRO A 32 3.44 8.21 9.18
N ARG A 33 2.51 7.33 9.62
CA ARG A 33 2.21 6.09 8.90
C ARG A 33 1.83 6.49 7.50
N LYS A 34 2.62 6.04 6.53
CA LYS A 34 2.42 6.29 5.12
C LYS A 34 0.97 5.93 4.78
N LYS A 35 0.25 6.85 4.14
CA LYS A 35 -1.14 6.65 3.74
C LYS A 35 -1.20 6.52 2.22
N ALA A 36 -1.84 5.45 1.75
CA ALA A 36 -2.17 5.33 0.35
C ALA A 36 -3.30 6.32 0.02
N ALA A 37 -3.18 7.02 -1.11
CA ALA A 37 -4.23 7.87 -1.64
C ALA A 37 -5.07 7.10 -2.66
N TRP A 38 -4.48 6.15 -3.38
CA TRP A 38 -5.17 5.36 -4.40
C TRP A 38 -4.83 3.87 -4.33
N VAL A 39 -5.88 3.05 -4.26
CA VAL A 39 -5.81 1.59 -4.31
C VAL A 39 -6.51 1.07 -5.56
N LEU A 40 -5.79 0.28 -6.35
CA LEU A 40 -6.31 -0.47 -7.48
C LEU A 40 -6.64 -1.90 -7.05
N VAL A 41 -7.88 -2.32 -7.26
CA VAL A 41 -8.34 -3.66 -6.92
C VAL A 41 -8.54 -4.46 -8.21
N ILE A 42 -7.96 -5.66 -8.23
CA ILE A 42 -8.09 -6.62 -9.33
C ILE A 42 -8.69 -7.88 -8.74
N ASN A 43 -10.01 -8.03 -8.87
CA ASN A 43 -10.74 -9.20 -8.35
C ASN A 43 -11.05 -10.20 -9.47
N MET A 44 -10.41 -11.36 -9.45
CA MET A 44 -10.60 -12.40 -10.48
C MET A 44 -11.71 -13.41 -10.14
N TYR A 45 -12.26 -13.35 -8.93
CA TYR A 45 -13.26 -14.31 -8.45
C TYR A 45 -14.69 -13.86 -8.74
N SER A 46 -15.03 -12.61 -8.37
CA SER A 46 -16.36 -12.05 -8.57
C SER A 46 -16.31 -10.54 -8.87
N PRO A 47 -17.29 -10.01 -9.62
CA PRO A 47 -17.44 -8.56 -9.79
C PRO A 47 -17.60 -7.87 -8.44
N VAL A 48 -16.99 -6.70 -8.28
CA VAL A 48 -17.08 -5.92 -7.04
C VAL A 48 -18.03 -4.76 -7.28
N GLN A 49 -19.13 -4.74 -6.54
CA GLN A 49 -20.13 -3.68 -6.67
C GLN A 49 -19.51 -2.30 -6.40
N SER A 50 -19.77 -1.34 -7.28
CA SER A 50 -19.24 0.03 -7.16
C SER A 50 -19.66 0.70 -5.84
N SER A 51 -20.87 0.43 -5.35
CA SER A 51 -21.36 0.91 -4.06
C SER A 51 -20.47 0.50 -2.89
N VAL A 52 -19.94 -0.74 -2.92
CA VAL A 52 -19.02 -1.23 -1.89
C VAL A 52 -17.69 -0.49 -1.97
N LEU A 53 -17.19 -0.21 -3.18
CA LEU A 53 -15.96 0.55 -3.38
C LEU A 53 -16.10 1.99 -2.91
N ASP A 54 -17.21 2.65 -3.25
CA ASP A 54 -17.48 4.03 -2.84
C ASP A 54 -17.59 4.12 -1.32
N GLN A 55 -18.37 3.21 -0.70
CA GLN A 55 -18.51 3.13 0.76
C GLN A 55 -17.16 2.93 1.45
N LEU A 56 -16.33 2.01 0.97
CA LEU A 56 -15.01 1.77 1.54
C LEU A 56 -14.05 2.94 1.25
N GLY A 57 -14.13 3.54 0.07
CA GLY A 57 -13.30 4.66 -0.34
C GLY A 57 -13.53 5.86 0.57
N ASP A 58 -14.79 6.20 0.80
CA ASP A 58 -15.21 7.25 1.72
C ASP A 58 -14.82 6.94 3.16
N LYS A 59 -15.04 5.69 3.61
CA LYS A 59 -14.72 5.24 4.97
C LYS A 59 -13.23 5.40 5.31
N TYR A 60 -12.35 5.13 4.35
CA TYR A 60 -10.89 5.20 4.56
C TYR A 60 -10.24 6.47 4.00
N GLY A 61 -10.99 7.33 3.31
CA GLY A 61 -10.49 8.54 2.65
C GLY A 61 -9.49 8.22 1.54
N ILE A 62 -9.78 7.19 0.75
CA ILE A 62 -8.92 6.71 -0.35
C ILE A 62 -9.73 6.57 -1.63
N LYS A 63 -9.07 6.81 -2.77
CA LYS A 63 -9.64 6.44 -4.07
C LYS A 63 -9.54 4.93 -4.22
N LEU A 64 -10.67 4.26 -4.45
CA LEU A 64 -10.73 2.85 -4.83
C LEU A 64 -11.19 2.74 -6.27
N THR A 65 -10.44 1.98 -7.06
CA THR A 65 -10.86 1.64 -8.43
C THR A 65 -10.74 0.14 -8.62
N VAL A 66 -11.72 -0.47 -9.28
CA VAL A 66 -11.65 -1.87 -9.68
C VAL A 66 -11.35 -1.96 -11.16
N GLN A 67 -10.49 -2.89 -11.53
CA GLN A 67 -10.34 -3.34 -12.91
C GLN A 67 -11.07 -4.67 -13.06
N GLU A 68 -12.29 -4.61 -13.60
CA GLU A 68 -13.04 -5.80 -14.02
C GLU A 68 -12.61 -6.14 -15.44
N ASN A 69 -11.74 -7.15 -15.55
CA ASN A 69 -11.44 -7.89 -16.77
C ASN A 69 -10.98 -7.21 -18.07
N ASP A 70 -10.80 -5.88 -18.20
CA ASP A 70 -10.53 -5.34 -19.54
C ASP A 70 -9.38 -4.34 -19.75
N GLN A 71 -8.83 -4.47 -20.96
CA GLN A 71 -7.61 -3.89 -21.55
C GLN A 71 -7.72 -2.40 -21.89
N ASP A 72 -8.93 -1.84 -21.96
CA ASP A 72 -9.19 -0.67 -22.82
C ASP A 72 -8.99 0.69 -22.14
N THR A 73 -9.14 0.78 -20.82
CA THR A 73 -9.10 2.08 -20.15
C THR A 73 -7.68 2.66 -20.08
N PHE A 74 -6.64 1.81 -20.04
CA PHE A 74 -5.25 2.27 -19.96
C PHE A 74 -4.51 2.30 -21.30
N GLN A 75 -4.88 1.54 -22.32
CA GLN A 75 -4.29 1.73 -23.65
C GLN A 75 -4.40 3.19 -24.11
N ASN A 76 -5.49 3.86 -23.74
CA ASN A 76 -5.67 5.29 -23.97
C ASN A 76 -4.71 6.18 -23.16
N ASN A 77 -4.36 5.81 -21.93
CA ASN A 77 -3.41 6.57 -21.09
C ASN A 77 -1.93 6.24 -21.41
N HIS A 78 -1.62 4.99 -21.75
CA HIS A 78 -0.33 4.60 -22.29
C HIS A 78 -0.07 5.26 -23.64
N LYS A 79 -1.06 5.30 -24.54
CA LYS A 79 -0.99 6.03 -25.81
C LYS A 79 -0.79 7.54 -25.58
N LYS A 80 -1.41 8.12 -24.55
CA LYS A 80 -1.13 9.52 -24.14
C LYS A 80 0.29 9.69 -23.61
N PHE A 81 0.81 8.75 -22.82
CA PHE A 81 2.20 8.73 -22.35
C PHE A 81 3.18 8.64 -23.53
N CYS A 82 3.03 7.63 -24.39
CA CYS A 82 3.79 7.46 -25.63
C CYS A 82 3.73 8.70 -26.53
N LYS A 83 2.56 9.35 -26.62
CA LYS A 83 2.40 10.60 -27.35
C LYS A 83 3.10 11.78 -26.66
N SER A 84 3.10 11.84 -25.33
CA SER A 84 3.72 12.91 -24.55
C SER A 84 5.25 12.83 -24.49
N ILE A 85 5.81 11.63 -24.57
CA ILE A 85 7.27 11.40 -24.60
C ILE A 85 7.85 11.41 -26.02
N GLY A 86 7.01 11.57 -27.04
CA GLY A 86 7.38 11.34 -28.44
C GLY A 86 7.51 9.85 -28.73
N GLU A 87 6.93 9.37 -29.83
CA GLU A 87 7.15 7.99 -30.28
C GLU A 87 8.63 7.84 -30.66
N TYR A 88 9.45 7.30 -29.75
CA TYR A 88 10.82 6.92 -30.05
C TYR A 88 10.91 5.41 -30.26
N THR A 89 11.53 5.04 -31.38
CA THR A 89 12.15 3.72 -31.63
C THR A 89 13.37 3.45 -30.72
N GLU A 90 13.68 4.37 -29.80
CA GLU A 90 14.85 4.37 -28.93
C GLU A 90 14.49 4.19 -27.45
N LYS A 91 15.40 3.60 -26.68
CA LYS A 91 15.24 3.38 -25.24
C LYS A 91 15.11 4.71 -24.51
N VAL A 92 14.00 4.92 -23.83
CA VAL A 92 13.80 6.08 -22.94
C VAL A 92 14.74 5.95 -21.73
N PRO A 93 15.54 6.99 -21.42
CA PRO A 93 16.37 7.01 -20.22
C PRO A 93 15.56 6.81 -18.94
N TYR A 94 16.13 6.08 -17.98
CA TYR A 94 15.47 5.79 -16.69
C TYR A 94 15.13 7.05 -15.89
N VAL A 95 15.97 8.08 -15.97
CA VAL A 95 15.75 9.36 -15.28
C VAL A 95 14.46 10.02 -15.76
N ASP A 96 14.23 10.04 -17.07
CA ASP A 96 13.03 10.64 -17.66
C ASP A 96 11.76 9.88 -17.26
N ILE A 97 11.84 8.55 -17.16
CA ILE A 97 10.74 7.71 -16.64
C ILE A 97 10.45 8.08 -15.19
N MET A 98 11.48 8.24 -14.36
CA MET A 98 11.33 8.60 -12.95
C MET A 98 10.78 10.01 -12.75
N ASP A 99 11.21 10.96 -13.56
CA ASP A 99 10.71 12.33 -13.54
C ASP A 99 9.24 12.36 -13.96
N PHE A 100 8.88 11.64 -15.02
CA PHE A 100 7.48 11.50 -15.43
C PHE A 100 6.60 10.93 -14.31
N VAL A 101 7.02 9.81 -13.69
CA VAL A 101 6.25 9.17 -12.61
C VAL A 101 6.11 10.11 -11.42
N SER A 102 7.18 10.83 -11.07
CA SER A 102 7.18 11.79 -9.96
C SER A 102 6.24 12.97 -10.24
N SER A 103 6.27 13.53 -11.45
CA SER A 103 5.39 14.63 -11.87
C SER A 103 3.93 14.19 -12.05
N ASN A 104 3.68 12.91 -12.34
CA ASN A 104 2.35 12.36 -12.62
C ASN A 104 1.91 11.33 -11.59
N LYS A 105 2.32 11.48 -10.31
CA LYS A 105 2.05 10.48 -9.26
C LYS A 105 0.56 10.11 -9.12
N SER A 106 -0.34 11.06 -9.36
CA SER A 106 -1.81 10.82 -9.34
C SER A 106 -2.32 9.88 -10.43
N MET A 107 -1.50 9.57 -11.45
CA MET A 107 -1.80 8.61 -12.51
C MET A 107 -1.42 7.17 -12.16
N PHE A 108 -0.78 6.94 -11.01
CA PHE A 108 -0.37 5.60 -10.57
C PHE A 108 -1.02 5.23 -9.23
N PRO A 109 -1.47 3.97 -9.07
CA PRO A 109 -1.93 3.50 -7.77
C PRO A 109 -0.76 3.38 -6.78
N ASP A 110 -1.04 3.65 -5.52
CA ASP A 110 -0.10 3.41 -4.42
C ASP A 110 -0.05 1.93 -4.05
N ILE A 111 -1.20 1.25 -4.14
CA ILE A 111 -1.37 -0.17 -3.81
C ILE A 111 -2.16 -0.86 -4.91
N VAL A 112 -1.75 -2.08 -5.25
CA VAL A 112 -2.51 -3.01 -6.08
C VAL A 112 -2.90 -4.22 -5.24
N ILE A 113 -4.20 -4.47 -5.09
CA ILE A 113 -4.73 -5.67 -4.44
C ILE A 113 -5.13 -6.67 -5.51
N LEU A 114 -4.33 -7.73 -5.66
CA LEU A 114 -4.59 -8.83 -6.57
C LEU A 114 -5.30 -9.96 -5.83
N CYS A 115 -6.59 -10.16 -6.12
CA CYS A 115 -7.38 -11.26 -5.60
C CYS A 115 -7.46 -12.36 -6.67
N SER A 116 -6.60 -13.39 -6.56
CA SER A 116 -6.48 -14.49 -7.53
C SER A 116 -5.81 -15.72 -6.95
N ASP A 117 -6.14 -16.91 -7.45
CA ASP A 117 -5.43 -18.15 -7.12
C ASP A 117 -4.10 -18.27 -7.86
N LYS A 118 -3.96 -17.49 -8.95
CA LYS A 118 -2.75 -17.46 -9.76
C LYS A 118 -1.84 -16.35 -9.24
N THR A 119 -0.56 -16.68 -9.09
CA THR A 119 0.50 -15.70 -8.83
C THR A 119 0.92 -14.94 -10.08
N ILE A 120 0.47 -15.41 -11.26
CA ILE A 120 0.73 -14.79 -12.54
C ILE A 120 -0.42 -13.86 -12.88
N PHE A 121 -0.14 -12.57 -12.83
CA PHE A 121 -1.03 -11.53 -13.32
C PHE A 121 -0.55 -11.08 -14.70
N LYS A 122 -1.36 -11.32 -15.73
CA LYS A 122 -1.10 -10.81 -17.08
C LYS A 122 -1.73 -9.43 -17.19
N THR A 123 -0.92 -8.41 -17.36
CA THR A 123 -1.36 -7.06 -17.67
C THR A 123 -0.78 -6.60 -18.99
N THR A 124 -1.61 -5.96 -19.80
CA THR A 124 -1.16 -5.22 -20.99
C THR A 124 -0.53 -3.89 -20.65
N SER A 125 -0.59 -3.50 -19.37
CA SER A 125 -0.18 -2.20 -18.86
C SER A 125 0.72 -2.35 -17.63
N PRO A 126 1.89 -3.01 -17.75
CA PRO A 126 2.79 -3.25 -16.62
C PRO A 126 3.30 -1.96 -15.98
N PHE A 127 3.31 -0.86 -16.75
CA PHE A 127 3.76 0.45 -16.26
C PHE A 127 2.92 1.01 -15.11
N LEU A 128 1.66 0.60 -14.96
CA LEU A 128 0.82 0.96 -13.81
C LEU A 128 1.34 0.41 -12.48
N LEU A 129 2.08 -0.70 -12.53
CA LEU A 129 2.62 -1.35 -11.34
C LEU A 129 3.97 -0.77 -10.93
N TYR A 130 4.49 0.20 -11.67
CA TYR A 130 5.87 0.68 -11.53
C TYR A 130 6.21 1.14 -10.10
N SER A 131 5.30 1.87 -9.46
CA SER A 131 5.48 2.39 -8.09
C SER A 131 4.54 1.78 -7.07
N ALA A 132 3.68 0.86 -7.49
CA ALA A 132 2.62 0.32 -6.66
C ALA A 132 3.12 -0.81 -5.77
N GLU A 133 2.74 -0.80 -4.49
CA GLU A 133 2.92 -1.96 -3.63
C GLU A 133 1.89 -3.03 -4.00
N LEU A 134 2.35 -4.27 -4.19
CA LEU A 134 1.46 -5.36 -4.61
C LEU A 134 1.12 -6.28 -3.44
N LEU A 135 -0.17 -6.36 -3.10
CA LEU A 135 -0.69 -7.36 -2.18
C LEU A 135 -1.42 -8.45 -2.97
N HIS A 136 -0.98 -9.70 -2.81
CA HIS A 136 -1.65 -10.87 -3.38
C HIS A 136 -2.49 -11.60 -2.32
N THR A 137 -3.74 -11.93 -2.64
CA THR A 137 -4.64 -12.72 -1.80
C THR A 137 -5.38 -13.77 -2.62
N ARG A 138 -5.58 -14.95 -2.02
CA ARG A 138 -6.36 -16.07 -2.61
C ARG A 138 -7.81 -16.10 -2.14
N LYS A 139 -8.39 -14.91 -1.97
CA LYS A 139 -9.78 -14.71 -1.53
C LYS A 139 -10.40 -13.57 -2.31
N ASP A 140 -11.72 -13.56 -2.42
CA ASP A 140 -12.48 -12.41 -2.92
C ASP A 140 -12.10 -11.10 -2.22
N PHE A 141 -12.25 -10.00 -2.96
CA PHE A 141 -12.07 -8.67 -2.40
C PHE A 141 -13.06 -8.44 -1.25
N SER A 142 -12.55 -7.89 -0.15
CA SER A 142 -13.29 -7.65 1.09
C SER A 142 -12.65 -6.50 1.85
N GLU A 143 -13.37 -5.91 2.81
CA GLU A 143 -12.82 -4.90 3.70
C GLU A 143 -11.56 -5.40 4.44
N ASP A 144 -11.56 -6.66 4.86
CA ASP A 144 -10.40 -7.30 5.50
C ASP A 144 -9.18 -7.38 4.55
N ALA A 145 -9.38 -7.59 3.26
CA ALA A 145 -8.31 -7.54 2.28
C ALA A 145 -7.76 -6.11 2.13
N LEU A 146 -8.65 -5.11 2.11
CA LEU A 146 -8.26 -3.70 2.05
C LEU A 146 -7.49 -3.26 3.30
N ILE A 147 -7.97 -3.57 4.50
CA ILE A 147 -7.30 -3.23 5.77
C ILE A 147 -5.89 -3.82 5.79
N ARG A 148 -5.74 -5.09 5.41
CA ARG A 148 -4.42 -5.74 5.34
C ARG A 148 -3.51 -5.05 4.35
N ALA A 149 -4.01 -4.64 3.19
CA ALA A 149 -3.24 -3.91 2.19
C ALA A 149 -2.76 -2.55 2.70
N LEU A 150 -3.65 -1.80 3.36
CA LEU A 150 -3.32 -0.50 3.95
C LEU A 150 -2.29 -0.63 5.08
N GLN A 151 -2.44 -1.64 5.94
CA GLN A 151 -1.49 -1.94 7.01
C GLN A 151 -0.11 -2.30 6.43
N HIS A 152 -0.09 -3.23 5.47
CA HIS A 152 1.12 -3.63 4.77
C HIS A 152 1.84 -2.44 4.14
N TYR A 153 1.12 -1.58 3.42
CA TYR A 153 1.70 -0.38 2.81
C TYR A 153 2.23 0.62 3.83
N ALA A 154 1.57 0.76 4.99
CA ALA A 154 1.99 1.66 6.05
C ALA A 154 3.29 1.18 6.73
N ASP A 155 3.49 -0.14 6.79
CA ASP A 155 4.65 -0.77 7.41
C ASP A 155 5.79 -1.04 6.41
N CYS A 156 5.50 -1.09 5.10
CA CYS A 156 6.49 -1.33 4.06
C CYS A 156 7.43 -0.14 3.83
N GLU A 157 8.72 -0.42 3.83
CA GLU A 157 9.75 0.49 3.36
C GLU A 157 9.89 0.34 1.83
N ILE A 158 9.31 1.27 1.08
CA ILE A 158 9.47 1.27 -0.39
C ILE A 158 10.87 1.77 -0.72
N ARG A 159 11.76 0.83 -1.08
CA ARG A 159 13.14 1.15 -1.45
C ARG A 159 13.33 1.40 -2.94
N ASN A 160 12.44 0.91 -3.82
CA ASN A 160 12.54 1.07 -5.29
C ASN A 160 13.97 0.89 -5.85
N GLY A 161 14.75 -0.04 -5.26
CA GLY A 161 16.13 -0.32 -5.65
C GLY A 161 17.22 0.60 -5.06
N LYS A 162 16.90 1.42 -4.06
CA LYS A 162 17.83 2.27 -3.30
C LYS A 162 18.24 1.66 -1.96
#